data_AF-A0A4Q5TN89-F1
#
_entry.id   AF-A0A4Q5TN89-F1
#
_cell.length_a   1.000
_cell.length_b   1.000
_cell.length_c   1.000
_cell.angle_alpha   90.00
_cell.angle_beta   90.00
_cell.angle_gamma   90.00
#
_symmetry.space_group_name_H-M   'P 1'
#
loop_
_entity.id
_entity.type
_entity.pdbx_description
1 polymer ?
#
loop_
_entity_poly.entity_id
_entity_poly.type
_entity_poly.pdbx_seq_one_letter_code
_entity_poly.pdbx_strand_id
1 'polypeptide(L)'
;MHCSCPRPWLLSFIGTAAAACLLLLLPSTAKAADPDWWNTTGTKIWSGAAQNTENWAPINVGQLKYVAVQAQNYLDDRFRKTGTAPMGGAGTAITQLCSGFVTGNNPENGAPVNVGQLKYVASLFYNRFYEVGFNWQTGLQGTASQKYPWIGTVNPENGAPANIGQLKNLFSFTISQGFKDIMIDSDGDGMPDFWETAKGFNNTVNDAAADLDGDGLRNLEEYRANTNPNGWNTDLDGLTDRMELLLGLNPQDGADATADSDGDGITNAVEAMVKYDAPRTVPP
;
A
#
# COMPACT_ATOMS: atom_id res chain seq x y z
N MET A 1 0.69 70.33 -41.42
CA MET A 1 0.36 69.30 -40.41
C MET A 1 0.50 67.95 -41.08
N HIS A 2 1.35 67.10 -40.52
CA HIS A 2 1.67 65.76 -41.03
C HIS A 2 0.40 64.89 -41.08
N CYS A 3 0.26 64.05 -42.11
CA CYS A 3 -0.21 62.68 -41.97
C CYS A 3 0.11 61.86 -43.22
N SER A 4 1.02 60.90 -43.05
CA SER A 4 1.48 59.93 -44.04
C SER A 4 0.49 58.76 -44.17
N CYS A 5 0.10 58.45 -45.41
CA CYS A 5 0.12 57.16 -46.16
C CYS A 5 0.31 55.81 -45.39
N PRO A 6 0.07 54.62 -46.01
CA PRO A 6 -1.19 53.96 -46.39
C PRO A 6 -1.27 52.46 -45.92
N ARG A 7 -2.42 51.78 -46.19
CA ARG A 7 -2.73 50.32 -46.46
C ARG A 7 -1.69 49.19 -46.15
N PRO A 8 -2.06 47.88 -46.18
CA PRO A 8 -3.27 47.14 -45.76
C PRO A 8 -2.91 45.92 -44.85
N TRP A 9 -3.85 45.38 -44.05
CA TRP A 9 -3.58 44.20 -43.21
C TRP A 9 -3.93 42.88 -43.93
N LEU A 10 -2.98 41.95 -43.82
CA LEU A 10 -2.97 40.62 -44.41
C LEU A 10 -4.06 39.68 -43.85
N LEU A 11 -4.43 38.72 -44.71
CA LEU A 11 -5.14 37.49 -44.40
C LEU A 11 -4.57 36.78 -43.16
N SER A 12 -5.40 36.55 -42.15
CA SER A 12 -5.12 35.57 -41.10
C SER A 12 -5.88 34.28 -41.45
N PHE A 13 -5.11 33.25 -41.84
CA PHE A 13 -5.58 31.87 -41.88
C PHE A 13 -5.91 31.45 -40.45
N ILE A 14 -7.19 31.17 -40.17
CA ILE A 14 -7.61 30.41 -38.99
C ILE A 14 -7.22 28.95 -39.26
N GLY A 15 -5.97 28.63 -38.95
CA GLY A 15 -5.46 27.27 -38.89
C GLY A 15 -6.10 26.55 -37.70
N THR A 16 -6.72 25.42 -38.01
CA THR A 16 -7.16 24.36 -37.11
C THR A 16 -6.35 24.28 -35.82
N ALA A 17 -7.02 24.50 -34.68
CA ALA A 17 -6.47 24.18 -33.37
C ALA A 17 -6.24 22.66 -33.29
N ALA A 18 -5.00 22.23 -33.56
CA ALA A 18 -4.51 20.96 -33.09
C ALA A 18 -4.56 21.01 -31.56
N ALA A 19 -5.44 20.19 -30.97
CA ALA A 19 -5.45 19.94 -29.55
C ALA A 19 -4.08 19.37 -29.16
N ALA A 20 -3.19 20.24 -28.70
CA ALA A 20 -1.98 19.85 -28.01
C ALA A 20 -2.44 19.20 -26.71
N CYS A 21 -2.63 17.88 -26.77
CA CYS A 21 -2.70 17.03 -25.59
C CYS A 21 -1.37 17.24 -24.87
N LEU A 22 -1.38 18.10 -23.84
CA LEU A 22 -0.25 18.37 -22.98
C LEU A 22 0.03 17.06 -22.23
N LEU A 23 0.83 16.20 -22.84
CA LEU A 23 1.36 14.98 -22.28
C LEU A 23 2.22 15.39 -21.08
N LEU A 24 1.62 15.44 -19.89
CA LEU A 24 2.34 15.68 -18.64
C LEU A 24 3.05 14.37 -18.27
N LEU A 25 4.17 14.21 -18.96
CA LEU A 25 5.15 13.14 -18.83
C LEU A 25 5.42 12.83 -17.36
N LEU A 26 5.26 11.55 -17.00
CA LEU A 26 6.13 10.95 -15.99
C LEU A 26 7.57 11.18 -16.49
N PRO A 27 8.38 12.01 -15.82
CA PRO A 27 9.69 12.35 -16.33
C PRO A 27 10.53 11.07 -16.40
N SER A 28 11.01 10.75 -17.60
CA SER A 28 12.01 9.71 -17.81
C SER A 28 13.38 10.26 -17.40
N THR A 29 13.60 10.45 -16.10
CA THR A 29 14.92 10.76 -15.58
C THR A 29 15.78 9.49 -15.52
N ALA A 30 17.09 9.66 -15.67
CA ALA A 30 18.07 8.60 -15.82
C ALA A 30 17.89 7.45 -14.80
N LYS A 31 17.86 6.21 -15.32
CA LYS A 31 17.65 4.96 -14.59
C LYS A 31 18.55 4.86 -13.36
N ALA A 32 17.94 4.75 -12.17
CA ALA A 32 18.51 3.94 -11.11
C ALA A 32 18.68 2.50 -11.63
N ALA A 33 19.64 1.75 -11.09
CA ALA A 33 19.71 0.30 -11.30
C ALA A 33 18.34 -0.32 -10.98
N ASP A 34 17.96 -1.40 -11.66
CA ASP A 34 16.68 -2.05 -11.34
C ASP A 34 16.68 -2.48 -9.87
N PRO A 35 15.52 -2.44 -9.21
CA PRO A 35 15.41 -2.93 -7.84
C PRO A 35 15.95 -4.34 -7.69
N ASP A 36 16.59 -4.61 -6.55
CA ASP A 36 17.19 -5.92 -6.27
C ASP A 36 16.16 -7.06 -6.39
N TRP A 37 14.90 -6.79 -6.04
CA TRP A 37 13.80 -7.76 -6.12
C TRP A 37 13.35 -8.07 -7.55
N TRP A 38 13.73 -7.29 -8.56
CA TRP A 38 13.45 -7.59 -9.96
C TRP A 38 14.36 -8.68 -10.53
N ASN A 39 15.51 -8.91 -9.90
CA ASN A 39 16.58 -9.78 -10.39
C ASN A 39 16.83 -11.01 -9.50
N THR A 40 15.99 -11.22 -8.49
CA THR A 40 16.10 -12.39 -7.60
C THR A 40 15.60 -13.65 -8.32
N THR A 41 16.21 -14.81 -8.03
CA THR A 41 15.85 -16.08 -8.67
C THR A 41 14.39 -16.43 -8.36
N GLY A 42 13.54 -16.55 -9.39
CA GLY A 42 12.09 -16.81 -9.25
C GLY A 42 11.19 -15.57 -9.33
N THR A 43 11.74 -14.36 -9.22
CA THR A 43 10.98 -13.09 -9.30
C THR A 43 11.36 -12.26 -10.53
N LYS A 44 12.08 -12.87 -11.49
CA LYS A 44 12.59 -12.18 -12.68
C LYS A 44 11.43 -11.57 -13.45
N ILE A 45 11.23 -10.26 -13.27
CA ILE A 45 10.08 -9.59 -13.89
C ILE A 45 10.33 -9.42 -15.40
N TRP A 46 11.59 -9.32 -15.82
CA TRP A 46 11.97 -9.24 -17.24
C TRP A 46 13.21 -10.07 -17.59
N SER A 47 13.17 -10.74 -18.74
CA SER A 47 14.29 -11.52 -19.28
C SER A 47 15.31 -10.64 -20.01
N GLY A 48 16.37 -10.21 -19.31
CA GLY A 48 17.63 -9.78 -19.95
C GLY A 48 17.89 -8.26 -20.01
N ALA A 49 19.13 -7.92 -20.34
CA ALA A 49 19.70 -6.56 -20.34
C ALA A 49 19.18 -5.63 -21.46
N ALA A 50 18.24 -6.08 -22.30
CA ALA A 50 17.61 -5.26 -23.33
C ALA A 50 16.40 -4.50 -22.76
N GLN A 51 16.63 -3.68 -21.74
CA GLN A 51 15.54 -3.14 -20.90
C GLN A 51 14.77 -1.94 -21.45
N ASN A 52 15.02 -1.53 -22.71
CA ASN A 52 14.66 -0.19 -23.16
C ASN A 52 13.80 -0.15 -24.43
N THR A 53 13.63 -1.25 -25.16
CA THR A 53 12.93 -1.25 -26.47
C THR A 53 11.42 -1.41 -26.37
N GLU A 54 10.90 -1.96 -25.27
CA GLU A 54 9.47 -2.25 -25.08
C GLU A 54 8.75 -1.28 -24.13
N ASN A 55 9.42 -0.22 -23.66
CA ASN A 55 8.83 0.70 -22.66
C ASN A 55 7.57 1.42 -23.17
N TRP A 56 7.36 1.43 -24.49
CA TRP A 56 6.19 2.02 -25.14
C TRP A 56 5.07 1.00 -25.42
N ALA A 57 5.32 -0.30 -25.21
CA ALA A 57 4.33 -1.33 -25.44
C ALA A 57 3.25 -1.28 -24.34
N PRO A 58 1.97 -1.57 -24.69
CA PRO A 58 0.91 -1.63 -23.71
C PRO A 58 1.16 -2.76 -22.71
N ILE A 59 0.89 -2.50 -21.43
CA ILE A 59 0.88 -3.52 -20.38
C ILE A 59 -0.45 -4.29 -20.44
N ASN A 60 -0.39 -5.59 -20.17
CA ASN A 60 -1.57 -6.42 -19.94
C ASN A 60 -1.83 -6.72 -18.45
N VAL A 61 -3.05 -7.14 -18.13
CA VAL A 61 -3.49 -7.42 -16.76
C VAL A 61 -2.64 -8.50 -16.09
N GLY A 62 -2.22 -9.53 -16.83
CA GLY A 62 -1.38 -10.61 -16.30
C GLY A 62 -0.02 -10.11 -15.81
N GLN A 63 0.61 -9.21 -16.58
CA GLN A 63 1.86 -8.55 -16.19
C GLN A 63 1.66 -7.71 -14.93
N LEU A 64 0.59 -6.91 -14.84
CA LEU A 64 0.32 -6.10 -13.64
C LEU A 64 0.13 -6.97 -12.40
N LYS A 65 -0.70 -8.03 -12.49
CA LYS A 65 -0.93 -8.98 -11.39
C LYS A 65 0.38 -9.62 -10.94
N TYR A 66 1.20 -10.06 -11.88
CA TYR A 66 2.50 -10.68 -11.58
C TYR A 66 3.42 -9.71 -10.83
N VAL A 67 3.59 -8.48 -11.32
CA VAL A 67 4.43 -7.47 -10.64
C VAL A 67 3.90 -7.14 -9.25
N ALA A 68 2.58 -6.99 -9.09
CA ALA A 68 1.96 -6.72 -7.81
C ALA A 68 2.22 -7.84 -6.78
N VAL A 69 2.10 -9.12 -7.18
CA VAL A 69 2.40 -10.27 -6.29
C VAL A 69 3.88 -10.30 -5.90
N GLN A 70 4.79 -10.04 -6.84
CA GLN A 70 6.22 -10.00 -6.52
C GLN A 70 6.57 -8.83 -5.59
N ALA A 71 5.93 -7.67 -5.81
CA ALA A 71 6.06 -6.52 -4.93
C ALA A 71 5.50 -6.81 -3.52
N GLN A 72 4.37 -7.53 -3.40
CA GLN A 72 3.82 -7.95 -2.12
C GLN A 72 4.83 -8.82 -1.37
N ASN A 73 5.38 -9.86 -2.01
CA ASN A 73 6.37 -10.74 -1.40
C ASN A 73 7.60 -9.98 -0.93
N TYR A 74 8.05 -8.99 -1.72
CA TYR A 74 9.14 -8.12 -1.34
C TYR A 74 8.81 -7.30 -0.08
N LEU A 75 7.60 -6.77 0.05
CA LEU A 75 7.17 -6.06 1.26
C LEU A 75 6.97 -6.98 2.45
N ASP A 76 6.47 -8.19 2.27
CA ASP A 76 6.31 -9.17 3.35
C ASP A 76 7.67 -9.57 3.96
N ASP A 77 8.71 -9.71 3.12
CA ASP A 77 10.09 -9.95 3.53
C ASP A 77 10.69 -8.73 4.23
N ARG A 78 10.57 -7.54 3.61
CA ARG A 78 11.15 -6.32 4.16
C ARG A 78 10.42 -5.87 5.42
N PHE A 79 9.12 -5.60 5.38
CA PHE A 79 8.28 -5.17 6.51
C PHE A 79 7.92 -6.29 7.48
N ARG A 80 8.77 -7.33 7.60
CA ARG A 80 8.66 -8.47 8.52
C ARG A 80 7.21 -8.80 8.89
N LYS A 81 6.57 -9.66 8.10
CA LYS A 81 5.22 -10.14 8.41
C LYS A 81 5.11 -10.82 9.78
N THR A 82 6.18 -11.45 10.24
CA THR A 82 6.25 -12.19 11.52
C THR A 82 7.59 -11.94 12.22
N GLY A 83 7.65 -12.06 13.55
CA GLY A 83 8.90 -11.99 14.32
C GLY A 83 8.77 -11.15 15.59
N THR A 84 9.91 -10.65 16.11
CA THR A 84 9.97 -9.92 17.38
C THR A 84 9.51 -8.46 17.31
N ALA A 85 9.42 -7.90 16.09
CA ALA A 85 8.91 -6.58 15.79
C ALA A 85 8.27 -6.63 14.39
N PRO A 86 7.11 -7.30 14.25
CA PRO A 86 6.43 -7.40 12.97
C PRO A 86 5.86 -6.03 12.61
N MET A 87 5.96 -5.63 11.34
CA MET A 87 5.30 -4.40 10.88
C MET A 87 3.99 -4.70 10.17
N GLY A 88 3.60 -5.97 10.02
CA GLY A 88 2.41 -6.40 9.26
C GLY A 88 2.67 -6.65 7.77
N GLY A 89 3.94 -6.71 7.33
CA GLY A 89 4.30 -7.07 5.96
C GLY A 89 3.77 -6.08 4.92
N ALA A 90 3.20 -6.59 3.83
CA ALA A 90 2.56 -5.79 2.79
C ALA A 90 1.25 -5.12 3.23
N GLY A 91 0.66 -5.51 4.35
CA GLY A 91 -0.63 -5.02 4.81
C GLY A 91 -1.83 -5.70 4.15
N THR A 92 -3.01 -5.50 4.73
CA THR A 92 -4.26 -6.18 4.36
C THR A 92 -4.74 -5.79 2.97
N ALA A 93 -4.74 -4.50 2.63
CA ALA A 93 -5.23 -4.03 1.33
C ALA A 93 -4.46 -4.64 0.14
N ILE A 94 -3.13 -4.78 0.25
CA ILE A 94 -2.31 -5.42 -0.79
C ILE A 94 -2.54 -6.94 -0.80
N THR A 95 -2.62 -7.56 0.38
CA THR A 95 -2.86 -8.99 0.53
C THR A 95 -4.22 -9.39 -0.06
N GLN A 96 -5.28 -8.64 0.23
CA GLN A 96 -6.64 -8.84 -0.30
C GLN A 96 -6.68 -8.63 -1.82
N LEU A 97 -5.99 -7.61 -2.34
CA LEU A 97 -5.90 -7.40 -3.78
C LEU A 97 -5.27 -8.62 -4.46
N CYS A 98 -4.13 -9.09 -3.95
CA CYS A 98 -3.35 -10.13 -4.58
C CYS A 98 -3.95 -11.54 -4.39
N SER A 99 -4.59 -11.82 -3.25
CA SER A 99 -5.31 -13.07 -3.02
C SER A 99 -6.54 -13.21 -3.91
N GLY A 100 -7.16 -12.09 -4.29
CA GLY A 100 -8.25 -12.04 -5.26
C GLY A 100 -7.83 -12.31 -6.72
N PHE A 101 -6.53 -12.39 -7.02
CA PHE A 101 -6.08 -12.68 -8.38
C PHE A 101 -6.28 -14.15 -8.72
N VAL A 102 -7.22 -14.41 -9.64
CA VAL A 102 -7.44 -15.74 -10.22
C VAL A 102 -6.13 -16.28 -10.82
N THR A 103 -5.66 -17.40 -10.28
CA THR A 103 -4.48 -18.12 -10.77
C THR A 103 -4.83 -18.95 -12.02
N GLY A 104 -3.86 -19.13 -12.93
CA GLY A 104 -4.03 -19.92 -14.16
C GLY A 104 -4.37 -19.12 -15.42
N ASN A 105 -4.82 -19.82 -16.47
CA ASN A 105 -5.16 -19.24 -17.78
C ASN A 105 -6.49 -18.47 -17.71
N ASN A 106 -6.48 -17.30 -17.07
CA ASN A 106 -7.59 -16.35 -17.12
C ASN A 106 -7.52 -15.56 -18.45
N PRO A 107 -8.58 -15.58 -19.29
CA PRO A 107 -8.61 -14.83 -20.56
C PRO A 107 -8.41 -13.32 -20.38
N GLU A 108 -8.72 -12.76 -19.21
CA GLU A 108 -8.51 -11.34 -18.90
C GLU A 108 -7.03 -10.97 -18.78
N ASN A 109 -6.13 -11.93 -18.54
CA ASN A 109 -4.70 -11.64 -18.37
C ASN A 109 -4.06 -11.03 -19.64
N GLY A 110 -4.66 -11.24 -20.81
CA GLY A 110 -4.23 -10.62 -22.06
C GLY A 110 -4.82 -9.22 -22.33
N ALA A 111 -5.77 -8.76 -21.51
CA ALA A 111 -6.44 -7.48 -21.71
C ALA A 111 -5.48 -6.30 -21.38
N PRO A 112 -5.57 -5.18 -22.11
CA PRO A 112 -4.77 -4.00 -21.83
C PRO A 112 -5.19 -3.35 -20.51
N VAL A 113 -4.21 -2.81 -19.78
CA VAL A 113 -4.43 -2.04 -18.56
C VAL A 113 -4.47 -0.55 -18.89
N ASN A 114 -5.37 0.20 -18.28
CA ASN A 114 -5.36 1.67 -18.36
C ASN A 114 -4.54 2.31 -17.23
N VAL A 115 -4.13 3.57 -17.41
CA VAL A 115 -3.29 4.30 -16.44
C VAL A 115 -3.99 4.43 -15.07
N GLY A 116 -5.32 4.54 -15.03
CA GLY A 116 -6.08 4.60 -13.79
C GLY A 116 -5.97 3.31 -12.97
N GLN A 117 -6.13 2.16 -13.61
CA GLN A 117 -5.96 0.84 -13.01
C GLN A 117 -4.53 0.64 -12.50
N LEU A 118 -3.53 1.03 -13.29
CA LEU A 118 -2.14 0.97 -12.89
C LEU A 118 -1.87 1.84 -11.64
N LYS A 119 -2.35 3.08 -11.62
CA LYS A 119 -2.22 3.99 -10.46
C LYS A 119 -2.95 3.45 -9.24
N TYR A 120 -4.13 2.86 -9.41
CA TYR A 120 -4.90 2.29 -8.31
C TYR A 120 -4.14 1.13 -7.65
N VAL A 121 -3.58 0.20 -8.43
CA VAL A 121 -2.78 -0.89 -7.86
C VAL A 121 -1.52 -0.34 -7.19
N ALA A 122 -0.81 0.58 -7.84
CA ALA A 122 0.39 1.19 -7.27
C ALA A 122 0.09 1.98 -5.98
N SER A 123 -1.05 2.67 -5.89
CA SER A 123 -1.37 3.51 -4.73
C SER A 123 -1.47 2.71 -3.44
N LEU A 124 -1.87 1.44 -3.48
CA LEU A 124 -1.87 0.56 -2.31
C LEU A 124 -0.46 0.35 -1.74
N PHE A 125 0.55 0.17 -2.61
CA PHE A 125 1.95 0.05 -2.19
C PHE A 125 2.48 1.35 -1.58
N TYR A 126 2.16 2.50 -2.19
CA TYR A 126 2.54 3.81 -1.66
C TYR A 126 1.80 4.17 -0.37
N ASN A 127 0.55 3.75 -0.21
CA ASN A 127 -0.17 3.84 1.05
C ASN A 127 0.55 3.04 2.13
N ARG A 128 0.95 1.81 1.80
CA ARG A 128 1.68 0.97 2.73
C ARG A 128 3.00 1.59 3.17
N PHE A 129 3.75 2.18 2.24
CA PHE A 129 4.96 2.92 2.58
C PHE A 129 4.68 4.03 3.58
N TYR A 130 3.64 4.82 3.33
CA TYR A 130 3.25 5.89 4.21
C TYR A 130 2.83 5.40 5.61
N GLU A 131 2.05 4.31 5.69
CA GLU A 131 1.62 3.69 6.96
C GLU A 131 2.80 3.26 7.83
N VAL A 132 3.87 2.75 7.21
CA VAL A 132 5.09 2.34 7.94
C VAL A 132 6.13 3.45 8.08
N GLY A 133 5.75 4.70 7.80
CA GLY A 133 6.64 5.86 7.90
C GLY A 133 7.74 5.94 6.84
N PHE A 134 7.68 5.11 5.79
CA PHE A 134 8.63 5.13 4.68
C PHE A 134 8.23 6.18 3.63
N ASN A 135 9.14 7.11 3.34
CA ASN A 135 9.02 8.01 2.21
C ASN A 135 9.86 7.50 1.04
N TRP A 136 9.22 7.30 -0.11
CA TRP A 136 9.89 6.81 -1.32
C TRP A 136 10.94 7.79 -1.91
N GLN A 137 10.87 9.09 -1.57
CA GLN A 137 11.81 10.11 -2.07
C GLN A 137 13.06 10.26 -1.20
N THR A 138 12.91 10.15 0.12
CA THR A 138 13.96 10.50 1.10
C THR A 138 14.32 9.35 2.04
N GLY A 139 13.55 8.26 2.06
CA GLY A 139 13.71 7.16 3.01
C GLY A 139 13.25 7.46 4.43
N LEU A 140 12.71 8.66 4.72
CA LEU A 140 12.27 9.14 6.03
C LEU A 140 10.95 9.92 5.94
N GLN A 141 10.10 9.86 6.98
CA GLN A 141 8.74 10.41 7.03
C GLN A 141 8.57 11.72 6.23
N GLY A 142 7.74 11.67 5.18
CA GLY A 142 7.37 12.80 4.34
C GLY A 142 6.04 13.42 4.73
N THR A 143 5.79 14.63 4.25
CA THR A 143 4.46 15.25 4.38
C THR A 143 3.43 14.54 3.51
N ALA A 144 2.15 14.51 3.92
CA ALA A 144 1.06 13.85 3.20
C ALA A 144 0.93 14.27 1.72
N SER A 145 1.41 15.47 1.37
CA SER A 145 1.45 16.02 0.00
C SER A 145 2.41 15.29 -0.96
N GLN A 146 3.28 14.40 -0.48
CA GLN A 146 4.28 13.66 -1.28
C GLN A 146 4.04 12.14 -1.32
N LYS A 147 2.83 11.71 -0.93
CA LYS A 147 2.46 10.29 -0.78
C LYS A 147 2.64 9.45 -2.05
N TYR A 148 2.36 10.04 -3.23
CA TYR A 148 2.42 9.34 -4.51
C TYR A 148 3.46 9.99 -5.44
N PRO A 149 4.06 9.21 -6.37
CA PRO A 149 5.01 9.74 -7.35
C PRO A 149 4.36 10.48 -8.52
N TRP A 150 3.02 10.50 -8.62
CA TRP A 150 2.27 11.24 -9.64
C TRP A 150 1.51 12.42 -9.01
N ILE A 151 1.30 13.47 -9.81
CA ILE A 151 0.62 14.71 -9.40
C ILE A 151 -0.88 14.61 -9.71
N GLY A 152 -1.76 14.88 -8.72
CA GLY A 152 -3.19 15.15 -8.90
C GLY A 152 -4.15 13.94 -8.92
N THR A 153 -5.37 14.15 -8.42
CA THR A 153 -6.42 13.14 -8.17
C THR A 153 -7.25 12.72 -9.39
N VAL A 154 -7.20 13.46 -10.50
CA VAL A 154 -7.90 13.10 -11.74
C VAL A 154 -7.15 13.73 -12.92
N ASN A 155 -6.50 12.91 -13.74
CA ASN A 155 -5.93 13.33 -15.02
C ASN A 155 -6.76 12.64 -16.13
N PRO A 156 -7.16 13.32 -17.22
CA PRO A 156 -7.77 12.72 -18.42
C PRO A 156 -7.08 11.45 -18.95
N GLU A 157 -5.83 11.23 -18.57
CA GLU A 157 -5.03 10.06 -18.94
C GLU A 157 -5.45 8.75 -18.25
N ASN A 158 -6.27 8.77 -17.19
CA ASN A 158 -6.63 7.54 -16.47
C ASN A 158 -7.37 6.50 -17.34
N GLY A 159 -8.01 6.93 -18.44
CA GLY A 159 -8.61 6.04 -19.43
C GLY A 159 -7.67 5.58 -20.54
N ALA A 160 -6.46 6.15 -20.64
CA ALA A 160 -5.49 5.80 -21.68
C ALA A 160 -4.81 4.45 -21.37
N PRO A 161 -4.41 3.67 -22.41
CA PRO A 161 -3.60 2.47 -22.20
C PRO A 161 -2.30 2.81 -21.46
N ALA A 162 -2.03 2.08 -20.39
CA ALA A 162 -0.76 2.14 -19.70
C ALA A 162 0.32 1.40 -20.50
N ASN A 163 1.58 1.79 -20.33
CA ASN A 163 2.72 1.13 -20.96
C ASN A 163 3.68 0.51 -19.95
N ILE A 164 4.55 -0.38 -20.43
CA ILE A 164 5.55 -1.09 -19.62
C ILE A 164 6.48 -0.11 -18.89
N GLY A 165 6.84 1.01 -19.51
CA GLY A 165 7.69 2.03 -18.88
C GLY A 165 7.05 2.66 -17.64
N GLN A 166 5.75 2.94 -17.70
CA GLN A 166 4.98 3.47 -16.56
C GLN A 166 4.91 2.47 -15.41
N LEU A 167 4.63 1.19 -15.71
CA LEU A 167 4.65 0.14 -14.71
C LEU A 167 6.02 0.04 -14.03
N LYS A 168 7.10 0.01 -14.83
CA LYS A 168 8.47 -0.04 -14.32
C LYS A 168 8.75 1.12 -13.38
N ASN A 169 8.38 2.34 -13.74
CA ASN A 169 8.61 3.52 -12.93
C ASN A 169 7.86 3.49 -11.58
N LEU A 170 6.63 2.96 -11.55
CA LEU A 170 5.84 2.87 -10.32
C LEU A 170 6.29 1.74 -9.39
N PHE A 171 6.90 0.69 -9.95
CA PHE A 171 7.38 -0.47 -9.18
C PHE A 171 8.91 -0.51 -9.08
N SER A 172 9.63 0.58 -9.36
CA SER A 172 11.09 0.65 -9.26
C SER A 172 11.58 1.03 -7.85
N PHE A 173 10.77 0.86 -6.81
CA PHE A 173 11.18 1.16 -5.43
C PHE A 173 12.13 0.08 -4.89
N THR A 174 13.13 0.52 -4.12
CA THR A 174 14.04 -0.36 -3.37
C THR A 174 14.16 0.14 -1.95
N ILE A 175 14.03 -0.80 -1.02
CA ILE A 175 14.19 -0.60 0.41
C ILE A 175 15.56 -1.17 0.81
N SER A 176 16.62 -0.37 0.57
CA SER A 176 18.01 -0.85 0.66
C SER A 176 18.71 -0.52 2.00
N GLN A 177 18.47 0.65 2.63
CA GLN A 177 19.16 1.03 3.89
C GLN A 177 18.36 1.87 4.92
N GLY A 178 17.19 2.42 4.59
CA GLY A 178 16.36 3.19 5.55
C GLY A 178 15.68 2.35 6.65
N PHE A 179 15.81 1.02 6.60
CA PHE A 179 15.10 0.12 7.50
C PHE A 179 15.53 0.20 8.97
N LYS A 180 16.80 0.53 9.20
CA LYS A 180 17.31 0.71 10.57
C LYS A 180 16.76 1.99 11.20
N ASP A 181 16.48 3.01 10.39
CA ASP A 181 15.96 4.31 10.83
C ASP A 181 14.45 4.26 11.07
N ILE A 182 13.70 3.40 10.38
CA ILE A 182 12.26 3.23 10.61
C ILE A 182 12.01 2.52 11.95
N MET A 183 12.94 1.69 12.42
CA MET A 183 12.82 0.99 13.70
C MET A 183 13.45 1.76 14.87
N ILE A 184 13.60 3.09 14.73
CA ILE A 184 13.94 3.93 15.89
C ILE A 184 12.82 3.79 16.90
N ASP A 185 13.22 3.60 18.15
CA ASP A 185 12.41 3.51 19.36
C ASP A 185 13.08 4.46 20.35
N SER A 186 12.60 5.70 20.38
CA SER A 186 13.24 6.85 21.01
C SER A 186 13.14 6.80 22.54
N ASP A 187 12.13 6.14 23.10
CA ASP A 187 11.97 5.94 24.54
C ASP A 187 12.31 4.53 25.04
N GLY A 188 12.58 3.60 24.12
CA GLY A 188 13.06 2.26 24.41
C GLY A 188 11.98 1.33 24.96
N ASP A 189 10.71 1.58 24.68
CA ASP A 189 9.60 0.80 25.20
C ASP A 189 9.23 -0.42 24.33
N GLY A 190 9.86 -0.54 23.16
CA GLY A 190 9.69 -1.61 22.21
C GLY A 190 8.70 -1.30 21.09
N MET A 191 8.08 -0.12 21.09
CA MET A 191 7.27 0.41 19.99
C MET A 191 8.11 1.40 19.17
N PRO A 192 8.14 1.28 17.83
CA PRO A 192 8.90 2.24 17.03
C PRO A 192 8.19 3.59 16.88
N ASP A 193 8.97 4.68 16.82
CA ASP A 193 8.52 6.06 16.69
C ASP A 193 7.50 6.28 15.56
N PHE A 194 7.70 5.59 14.42
CA PHE A 194 6.78 5.74 13.29
C PHE A 194 5.39 5.22 13.61
N TRP A 195 5.31 4.10 14.33
CA TRP A 195 4.05 3.47 14.69
C TRP A 195 3.35 4.30 15.74
N GLU A 196 4.10 4.74 16.75
CA GLU A 196 3.61 5.64 17.78
C GLU A 196 3.03 6.92 17.18
N THR A 197 3.79 7.59 16.32
CA THR A 197 3.34 8.80 15.60
C THR A 197 2.08 8.52 14.76
N ALA A 198 2.03 7.37 14.07
CA ALA A 198 0.89 6.99 13.24
C ALA A 198 -0.38 6.70 14.06
N LYS A 199 -0.23 6.19 15.29
CA LYS A 199 -1.33 5.89 16.22
C LYS A 199 -1.65 7.05 17.18
N GLY A 200 -0.89 8.13 17.12
CA GLY A 200 -1.10 9.33 17.93
C GLY A 200 -0.44 9.31 19.31
N PHE A 201 0.48 8.38 19.56
CA PHE A 201 1.31 8.32 20.76
C PHE A 201 2.44 9.34 20.72
N ASN A 202 3.04 9.53 21.89
CA ASN A 202 4.23 10.35 22.05
C ASN A 202 5.46 9.44 22.16
N ASN A 203 6.27 9.40 21.11
CA ASN A 203 7.51 8.60 20.97
C ASN A 203 8.66 8.99 21.92
N THR A 204 8.35 9.65 23.02
CA THR A 204 9.32 10.01 24.08
C THR A 204 8.83 9.57 25.46
N VAL A 205 7.73 8.81 25.51
CA VAL A 205 7.05 8.39 26.73
C VAL A 205 6.73 6.91 26.63
N ASN A 206 7.43 6.11 27.45
CA ASN A 206 7.16 4.69 27.57
C ASN A 206 5.73 4.44 28.05
N ASP A 207 4.86 4.08 27.12
CA ASP A 207 3.47 3.73 27.35
C ASP A 207 3.09 2.36 26.77
N ALA A 208 4.08 1.60 26.28
CA ALA A 208 3.96 0.20 25.84
C ALA A 208 3.14 -0.73 26.75
N ALA A 209 3.07 -0.46 28.06
CA ALA A 209 2.33 -1.26 29.03
C ALA A 209 0.90 -0.74 29.33
N ALA A 210 0.51 0.40 28.77
CA ALA A 210 -0.85 0.93 28.89
C ALA A 210 -1.81 0.18 27.96
N ASP A 211 -3.10 0.25 28.28
CA ASP A 211 -4.23 -0.28 27.52
C ASP A 211 -5.17 0.90 27.32
N LEU A 212 -5.07 1.54 26.15
CA LEU A 212 -5.63 2.86 25.91
C LEU A 212 -7.15 2.81 25.63
N ASP A 213 -7.64 1.74 25.01
CA ASP A 213 -9.06 1.55 24.69
C ASP A 213 -9.80 0.62 25.65
N GLY A 214 -9.08 -0.10 26.52
CA GLY A 214 -9.64 -0.92 27.58
C GLY A 214 -10.11 -2.31 27.12
N ASP A 215 -9.66 -2.79 25.96
CA ASP A 215 -9.99 -4.13 25.46
C ASP A 215 -9.18 -5.25 26.15
N GLY A 216 -8.13 -4.87 26.90
CA GLY A 216 -7.24 -5.74 27.64
C GLY A 216 -5.97 -6.16 26.90
N LEU A 217 -5.67 -5.57 25.74
CA LEU A 217 -4.35 -5.58 25.10
C LEU A 217 -3.57 -4.35 25.48
N ARG A 218 -2.26 -4.51 25.68
CA ARG A 218 -1.36 -3.38 25.86
C ARG A 218 -0.95 -2.79 24.52
N ASN A 219 -0.61 -1.50 24.46
CA ASN A 219 -0.13 -0.81 23.26
C ASN A 219 0.97 -1.61 22.52
N LEU A 220 1.92 -2.21 23.25
CA LEU A 220 2.97 -3.05 22.64
C LEU A 220 2.46 -4.37 22.07
N GLU A 221 1.46 -4.97 22.70
CA GLU A 221 0.79 -6.17 22.18
C GLU A 221 0.01 -5.84 20.92
N GLU A 222 -0.63 -4.69 20.90
CA GLU A 222 -1.33 -4.17 19.72
C GLU A 222 -0.41 -3.81 18.58
N TYR A 223 0.75 -3.20 18.86
CA TYR A 223 1.80 -3.01 17.87
C TYR A 223 2.19 -4.34 17.21
N ARG A 224 2.37 -5.39 18.01
CA ARG A 224 2.75 -6.73 17.52
C ARG A 224 1.62 -7.44 16.79
N ALA A 225 0.37 -7.19 17.18
CA ALA A 225 -0.82 -7.73 16.55
C ALA A 225 -1.28 -6.92 15.33
N ASN A 226 -0.67 -5.75 15.09
CA ASN A 226 -1.08 -4.80 14.07
C ASN A 226 -2.53 -4.29 14.25
N THR A 227 -3.00 -4.18 15.49
CA THR A 227 -4.36 -3.71 15.84
C THR A 227 -4.40 -2.19 16.04
N ASN A 228 -5.55 -1.67 16.45
CA ASN A 228 -5.78 -0.26 16.68
C ASN A 228 -5.83 0.10 18.17
N PRO A 229 -4.77 0.71 18.71
CA PRO A 229 -4.69 1.03 20.14
C PRO A 229 -5.63 2.10 20.65
N ASN A 230 -6.45 2.67 19.78
CA ASN A 230 -7.50 3.62 20.15
C ASN A 230 -8.90 3.02 19.98
N GLY A 231 -9.03 1.72 19.68
CA GLY A 231 -10.30 1.11 19.36
C GLY A 231 -10.29 -0.40 19.53
N TRP A 232 -11.05 -0.84 20.54
CA TRP A 232 -11.18 -2.21 21.01
C TRP A 232 -11.55 -3.28 19.97
N ASN A 233 -11.94 -2.87 18.77
CA ASN A 233 -12.24 -3.73 17.64
C ASN A 233 -11.71 -3.04 16.36
N THR A 234 -10.67 -3.63 15.77
CA THR A 234 -9.96 -3.06 14.63
C THR A 234 -10.73 -3.17 13.31
N ASP A 235 -11.49 -4.24 13.08
CA ASP A 235 -12.21 -4.49 11.81
C ASP A 235 -13.74 -4.32 11.88
N LEU A 236 -14.23 -4.00 13.06
CA LEU A 236 -15.61 -3.66 13.44
C LEU A 236 -16.63 -4.79 13.24
N ASP A 237 -16.21 -6.04 13.42
CA ASP A 237 -17.07 -7.23 13.26
C ASP A 237 -17.86 -7.67 14.51
N GLY A 238 -17.64 -7.01 15.65
CA GLY A 238 -18.25 -7.32 16.95
C GLY A 238 -17.38 -8.11 17.94
N LEU A 239 -16.21 -8.61 17.55
CA LEU A 239 -15.22 -9.21 18.46
C LEU A 239 -14.20 -8.17 18.92
N THR A 240 -13.64 -8.31 20.13
CA THR A 240 -12.53 -7.41 20.50
C THR A 240 -11.22 -7.96 19.95
N ASP A 241 -10.25 -7.09 19.69
CA ASP A 241 -8.94 -7.49 19.18
C ASP A 241 -8.31 -8.57 20.09
N ARG A 242 -8.43 -8.39 21.42
CA ARG A 242 -8.04 -9.41 22.40
C ARG A 242 -8.73 -10.77 22.22
N MET A 243 -10.03 -10.79 21.93
CA MET A 243 -10.80 -12.03 21.78
C MET A 243 -10.37 -12.78 20.53
N GLU A 244 -10.18 -12.06 19.43
CA GLU A 244 -9.75 -12.63 18.17
C GLU A 244 -8.38 -13.30 18.29
N LEU A 245 -7.40 -12.62 18.88
CA LEU A 245 -6.08 -13.20 19.15
C LEU A 245 -6.14 -14.46 20.01
N LEU A 246 -7.05 -14.51 20.98
CA LEU A 246 -7.21 -15.65 21.87
C LEU A 246 -7.90 -16.85 21.19
N LEU A 247 -8.74 -16.58 20.20
CA LEU A 247 -9.39 -17.60 19.37
C LEU A 247 -8.54 -18.00 18.15
N GLY A 248 -7.43 -17.29 17.89
CA GLY A 248 -6.59 -17.50 16.72
C GLY A 248 -7.21 -16.96 15.42
N LEU A 249 -8.17 -16.04 15.55
CA LEU A 249 -8.75 -15.26 14.46
C LEU A 249 -7.83 -14.09 14.09
N ASN A 250 -8.15 -13.38 13.02
CA ASN A 250 -7.37 -12.27 12.51
C ASN A 250 -8.09 -10.93 12.77
N PRO A 251 -7.58 -10.06 13.67
CA PRO A 251 -8.14 -8.75 14.01
C PRO A 251 -8.27 -7.71 12.87
N GLN A 252 -8.00 -8.13 11.64
CA GLN A 252 -8.07 -7.29 10.46
C GLN A 252 -8.97 -7.89 9.37
N ASP A 253 -9.71 -8.95 9.70
CA ASP A 253 -10.54 -9.72 8.79
C ASP A 253 -11.92 -10.00 9.37
N GLY A 254 -12.75 -8.95 9.40
CA GLY A 254 -14.10 -9.05 9.97
C GLY A 254 -15.06 -10.00 9.25
N ALA A 255 -14.63 -10.68 8.19
CA ALA A 255 -15.36 -11.81 7.63
C ALA A 255 -15.26 -13.07 8.51
N ASP A 256 -14.17 -13.22 9.27
CA ASP A 256 -13.90 -14.43 10.03
C ASP A 256 -14.80 -14.57 11.27
N ALA A 257 -15.29 -13.49 11.90
CA ALA A 257 -16.29 -13.57 12.97
C ALA A 257 -17.56 -14.34 12.57
N THR A 258 -17.96 -14.24 11.30
CA THR A 258 -19.15 -14.92 10.76
C THR A 258 -18.86 -16.31 10.19
N ALA A 259 -17.59 -16.69 10.09
CA ALA A 259 -17.19 -18.02 9.67
C ALA A 259 -17.47 -19.06 10.77
N ASP A 260 -17.59 -20.32 10.36
CA ASP A 260 -17.71 -21.50 11.22
C ASP A 260 -16.42 -22.32 10.99
N SER A 261 -15.39 -22.04 11.80
CA SER A 261 -14.05 -22.54 11.54
C SER A 261 -13.90 -24.04 11.84
N ASP A 262 -14.69 -24.56 12.77
CA ASP A 262 -14.62 -25.96 13.20
C ASP A 262 -15.76 -26.82 12.63
N GLY A 263 -16.74 -26.21 11.96
CA GLY A 263 -17.81 -26.86 11.22
C GLY A 263 -18.92 -27.41 12.10
N ASP A 264 -19.07 -26.88 13.32
CA ASP A 264 -20.06 -27.35 14.29
C ASP A 264 -21.44 -26.68 14.14
N GLY A 265 -21.55 -25.69 13.24
CA GLY A 265 -22.76 -24.94 12.93
C GLY A 265 -22.94 -23.67 13.77
N ILE A 266 -21.96 -23.28 14.58
CA ILE A 266 -21.90 -22.03 15.33
C ILE A 266 -20.84 -21.12 14.70
N THR A 267 -21.12 -19.81 14.57
CA THR A 267 -20.10 -18.89 14.05
C THR A 267 -19.06 -18.58 15.12
N ASN A 268 -17.84 -18.27 14.70
CA ASN A 268 -16.73 -17.88 15.58
C ASN A 268 -17.16 -16.78 16.59
N ALA A 269 -17.96 -15.80 16.14
CA ALA A 269 -18.48 -14.75 17.01
C ALA A 269 -19.42 -15.25 18.12
N VAL A 270 -20.28 -16.21 17.81
CA VAL A 270 -21.19 -16.81 18.80
C VAL A 270 -20.40 -17.70 19.75
N GLU A 271 -19.43 -18.46 19.26
CA GLU A 271 -18.51 -19.23 20.10
C GLU A 271 -17.75 -18.34 21.07
N ALA A 272 -17.23 -17.20 20.60
CA ALA A 272 -16.56 -16.21 21.44
C ALA A 272 -17.47 -15.75 22.57
N MET A 273 -18.73 -15.40 22.25
CA MET A 273 -19.68 -14.96 23.27
C MET A 273 -20.00 -16.08 24.27
N VAL A 274 -20.22 -17.31 23.83
CA VAL A 274 -20.49 -18.43 24.74
C VAL A 274 -19.29 -18.75 25.65
N LYS A 275 -18.07 -18.64 25.13
CA LYS A 275 -16.84 -18.97 25.84
C LYS A 275 -16.45 -17.91 26.87
N TYR A 276 -16.76 -16.64 26.63
CA TYR A 276 -16.37 -15.51 27.49
C TYR A 276 -17.51 -14.86 28.28
N ASP A 277 -18.78 -15.22 28.03
CA ASP A 277 -19.95 -14.84 28.84
C ASP A 277 -20.22 -15.85 30.00
N ALA A 278 -19.27 -16.75 30.27
CA ALA A 278 -19.28 -17.52 31.51
C ALA A 278 -19.15 -16.54 32.69
N PRO A 279 -20.07 -16.57 33.68
CA PRO A 279 -20.17 -15.50 34.67
C PRO A 279 -18.84 -15.35 35.42
N ARG A 280 -18.30 -14.13 35.42
CA ARG A 280 -17.28 -13.70 36.39
C ARG A 280 -17.76 -14.15 37.77
N THR A 281 -17.15 -15.20 38.30
CA THR A 281 -17.39 -15.61 39.68
C THR A 281 -17.07 -14.40 40.55
N VAL A 282 -18.11 -13.84 41.17
CA VAL A 282 -17.98 -12.79 42.17
C VAL A 282 -16.97 -13.31 43.20
N PRO A 283 -15.86 -12.60 43.47
CA PRO A 283 -14.91 -13.04 44.48
C PRO A 283 -15.61 -13.12 45.85
N PRO A 284 -15.20 -14.06 46.73
CA PRO A 284 -15.82 -14.27 48.03
C PRO A 284 -15.77 -13.05 48.96
#